data_AF-A0A3D3ZZ99-F1
#
_entry.id   AF-A0A3D3ZZ99-F1
#
_cell.length_a   1.000
_cell.length_b   1.000
_cell.length_c   1.000
_cell.angle_alpha   90.00
_cell.angle_beta   90.00
_cell.angle_gamma   90.00
#
_symmetry.space_group_name_H-M   'P 1'
#
loop_
_entity.id
_entity.type
_entity.pdbx_description
1 polymer ?
#
loop_
_entity_poly.entity_id
_entity_poly.type
_entity_poly.pdbx_seq_one_letter_code
_entity_poly.pdbx_strand_id
1 'polypeptide(L)'
;MLLLLVFAAPEVRAQVNSDTDSPTQGQVDQLVKLLAHSQLNRRSQAHQALMSMGPAVLDLLPAESTQLPAEVISRLKTIRQDLYKQVAKQSTAATAISISGDFKLQEVLDQLAQQSGVEFKTDADTNRLIDVAFDQQPFWEVVDSVLDFVELDIAPFGAEHASQFILVDRNVNGISRSELARYESVFRIAPVRVTKSKTFANPAVDSTQLFVHVAWEPRIQPVLMQLALRDVKAVDSTGRDITPENKDTVRTINLEGEGRFTEISLPLLPASPEAKSIRSVSGHFDTMLPARSESFSFPVVSAPNNELPLVYSKAGVDVILQALKTVDGRLVCDLKVHYKNAGRAFESHRGWVYKNPCVLVNAKGDPIKPSSRETIGQGENSVTFRFVFDTAVDLTEDMGYSIKYFTPTLLVERRVPFMLSGIPLP
;
A
#
# COMPACT_ATOMS: atom_id res chain seq x y z
N MET A 1 69.96 16.87 -25.86
CA MET A 1 69.95 16.73 -24.40
C MET A 1 69.03 17.80 -23.82
N LEU A 2 67.75 17.48 -23.63
CA LEU A 2 66.82 18.25 -22.80
C LEU A 2 65.71 17.28 -22.39
N LEU A 3 65.70 16.89 -21.11
CA LEU A 3 64.64 16.08 -20.49
C LEU A 3 63.40 16.97 -20.31
N LEU A 4 62.26 16.55 -20.85
CA LEU A 4 60.95 17.12 -20.53
C LEU A 4 60.27 16.21 -19.51
N LEU A 5 60.24 16.66 -18.25
CA LEU A 5 59.48 16.09 -17.16
C LEU A 5 57.99 16.38 -17.38
N VAL A 6 57.22 15.34 -17.68
CA VAL A 6 55.75 15.38 -17.66
C VAL A 6 55.30 15.05 -16.24
N PHE A 7 54.72 16.02 -15.54
CA PHE A 7 54.02 15.81 -14.28
C PHE A 7 52.68 15.12 -14.56
N ALA A 8 52.56 13.83 -14.19
CA ALA A 8 51.30 13.12 -14.15
C ALA A 8 50.53 13.52 -12.88
N ALA A 9 49.36 14.14 -13.02
CA ALA A 9 48.41 14.33 -11.94
C ALA A 9 47.68 12.99 -11.66
N PRO A 10 47.42 12.62 -10.39
CA PRO A 10 46.68 11.40 -10.10
C PRO A 10 45.19 11.66 -10.33
N GLU A 11 44.62 11.03 -11.35
CA GLU A 11 43.17 10.85 -11.47
C GLU A 11 42.70 9.93 -10.34
N VAL A 12 41.98 10.50 -9.38
CA VAL A 12 41.19 9.73 -8.42
C VAL A 12 40.03 9.10 -9.18
N ARG A 13 40.25 7.89 -9.71
CA ARG A 13 39.18 7.00 -10.14
C ARG A 13 38.38 6.60 -8.90
N ALA A 14 37.19 7.16 -8.76
CA ALA A 14 36.19 6.65 -7.84
C ALA A 14 35.84 5.22 -8.29
N GLN A 15 36.29 4.23 -7.51
CA GLN A 15 35.78 2.87 -7.59
C GLN A 15 34.32 2.91 -7.13
N VAL A 16 33.41 2.65 -8.05
CA VAL A 16 32.02 2.32 -7.75
C VAL A 16 32.03 0.87 -7.24
N ASN A 17 32.19 0.70 -5.93
CA ASN A 17 31.85 -0.56 -5.27
C ASN A 17 30.34 -0.59 -5.09
N SER A 18 29.70 -1.55 -5.76
CA SER A 18 28.29 -1.90 -5.63
C SER A 18 28.09 -2.82 -4.44
N ASP A 19 28.34 -2.30 -3.24
CA ASP A 19 27.75 -2.82 -2.01
C ASP A 19 26.65 -1.83 -1.61
N THR A 20 25.47 -2.34 -1.25
CA THR A 20 24.35 -1.56 -0.71
C THR A 20 24.73 -0.95 0.64
N ASP A 21 25.52 0.11 0.62
CA ASP A 21 25.80 0.95 1.78
C ASP A 21 24.54 1.75 2.10
N SER A 22 23.74 1.21 3.02
CA SER A 22 22.70 1.99 3.69
C SER A 22 23.32 3.30 4.21
N PRO A 23 22.71 4.46 3.95
CA PRO A 23 23.27 5.73 4.39
C PRO A 23 23.48 5.71 5.92
N THR A 24 24.59 6.23 6.39
CA THR A 24 24.87 6.32 7.84
C THR A 24 24.49 7.69 8.39
N GLN A 25 24.09 7.75 9.67
CA GLN A 25 23.74 9.02 10.33
C GLN A 25 24.87 10.05 10.21
N GLY A 26 26.14 9.62 10.42
CA GLY A 26 27.29 10.50 10.35
C GLY A 26 27.51 11.13 8.96
N GLN A 27 27.26 10.38 7.89
CA GLN A 27 27.31 10.90 6.52
C GLN A 27 26.19 11.93 6.27
N VAL A 28 24.96 11.61 6.70
CA VAL A 28 23.80 12.50 6.52
C VAL A 28 24.00 13.80 7.29
N ASP A 29 24.47 13.76 8.53
CA ASP A 29 24.73 14.95 9.35
C ASP A 29 25.77 15.88 8.71
N GLN A 30 26.83 15.32 8.10
CA GLN A 30 27.82 16.09 7.37
C GLN A 30 27.22 16.79 6.16
N LEU A 31 26.41 16.08 5.37
CA LEU A 31 25.74 16.64 4.20
C LEU A 31 24.74 17.73 4.59
N VAL A 32 23.99 17.55 5.68
CA VAL A 32 23.06 18.55 6.21
C VAL A 32 23.79 19.84 6.57
N LYS A 33 24.95 19.76 7.23
CA LYS A 33 25.79 20.94 7.54
C LYS A 33 26.23 21.67 6.26
N LEU A 34 26.56 20.93 5.21
CA LEU A 34 26.97 21.49 3.91
C LEU A 34 25.84 22.17 3.13
N LEU A 35 24.56 21.93 3.47
CA LEU A 35 23.42 22.61 2.83
C LEU A 35 23.40 24.13 3.11
N ALA A 36 24.06 24.60 4.17
CA ALA A 36 24.20 26.02 4.53
C ALA A 36 25.54 26.62 4.07
N HIS A 37 26.35 25.91 3.29
CA HIS A 37 27.69 26.36 2.94
C HIS A 37 27.67 27.63 2.06
N SER A 38 28.62 28.55 2.26
CA SER A 38 28.68 29.84 1.54
C SER A 38 28.83 29.69 0.01
N GLN A 39 29.53 28.63 -0.42
CA GLN A 39 29.71 28.30 -1.84
C GLN A 39 28.50 27.54 -2.42
N LEU A 40 27.91 28.08 -3.50
CA LEU A 40 26.77 27.47 -4.20
C LEU A 40 27.05 26.01 -4.64
N ASN A 41 28.24 25.74 -5.20
CA ASN A 41 28.59 24.40 -5.68
C ASN A 41 28.55 23.35 -4.55
N ARG A 42 29.11 23.67 -3.37
CA ARG A 42 29.09 22.78 -2.20
C ARG A 42 27.67 22.47 -1.72
N ARG A 43 26.78 23.49 -1.70
CA ARG A 43 25.37 23.29 -1.35
C ARG A 43 24.66 22.37 -2.35
N SER A 44 24.88 22.58 -3.66
CA SER A 44 24.26 21.77 -4.72
C SER A 44 24.76 20.32 -4.68
N GLN A 45 26.06 20.11 -4.45
CA GLN A 45 26.64 18.77 -4.28
C GLN A 45 26.03 18.05 -3.07
N ALA A 46 25.89 18.73 -1.93
CA ALA A 46 25.28 18.14 -0.74
C ALA A 46 23.81 17.76 -0.97
N HIS A 47 23.05 18.61 -1.67
CA HIS A 47 21.68 18.29 -2.07
C HIS A 47 21.62 17.05 -2.97
N GLN A 48 22.43 17.01 -4.03
CA GLN A 48 22.46 15.88 -4.95
C GLN A 48 22.89 14.58 -4.27
N ALA A 49 23.86 14.63 -3.36
CA ALA A 49 24.32 13.48 -2.60
C ALA A 49 23.21 12.91 -1.71
N LEU A 50 22.47 13.76 -0.99
CA LEU A 50 21.30 13.34 -0.20
C LEU A 50 20.21 12.72 -1.08
N MET A 51 19.99 13.27 -2.27
CA MET A 51 19.02 12.72 -3.23
C MET A 51 19.46 11.39 -3.82
N SER A 52 20.75 11.19 -4.10
CA SER A 52 21.28 9.95 -4.69
C SER A 52 21.33 8.79 -3.71
N MET A 53 21.42 9.07 -2.40
CA MET A 53 21.29 8.05 -1.36
C MET A 53 19.86 7.49 -1.23
N GLY A 54 18.87 8.14 -1.87
CA GLY A 54 17.51 7.62 -1.98
C GLY A 54 16.69 7.70 -0.69
N PRO A 55 15.50 7.04 -0.66
CA PRO A 55 14.53 7.19 0.41
C PRO A 55 14.97 6.85 1.83
N ALA A 56 15.97 5.96 1.98
CA ALA A 56 16.47 5.54 3.30
C ALA A 56 17.02 6.73 4.12
N VAL A 57 17.48 7.80 3.46
CA VAL A 57 17.95 9.02 4.14
C VAL A 57 16.85 9.71 4.93
N LEU A 58 15.58 9.55 4.57
CA LEU A 58 14.46 10.21 5.24
C LEU A 58 14.44 9.94 6.76
N ASP A 59 14.91 8.78 7.20
CA ASP A 59 14.96 8.38 8.62
C ASP A 59 16.10 9.02 9.39
N LEU A 60 17.12 9.51 8.67
CA LEU A 60 18.35 10.08 9.23
C LEU A 60 18.36 11.60 9.15
N LEU A 61 17.44 12.19 8.38
CA LEU A 61 17.30 13.64 8.29
C LEU A 61 16.84 14.21 9.64
N PRO A 62 17.32 15.41 10.04
CA PRO A 62 16.84 16.09 11.24
C PRO A 62 15.31 16.20 11.25
N ALA A 63 14.69 16.12 12.42
CA ALA A 63 13.24 16.30 12.55
C ALA A 63 12.83 17.71 12.08
N GLU A 64 11.58 17.87 11.61
CA GLU A 64 11.05 19.18 11.18
C GLU A 64 11.05 20.23 12.31
N SER A 65 11.00 19.78 13.57
CA SER A 65 11.08 20.62 14.77
C SER A 65 12.49 21.10 15.11
N THR A 66 13.52 20.59 14.43
CA THR A 66 14.92 20.96 14.71
C THR A 66 15.16 22.41 14.31
N GLN A 67 15.69 23.22 15.24
CA GLN A 67 16.09 24.60 14.94
C GLN A 67 17.30 24.61 14.00
N LEU A 68 17.07 25.01 12.75
CA LEU A 68 18.08 25.10 11.70
C LEU A 68 17.96 26.44 10.96
N PRO A 69 19.02 26.89 10.26
CA PRO A 69 18.93 28.08 9.41
C PRO A 69 17.82 27.95 8.37
N ALA A 70 17.09 29.03 8.08
CA ALA A 70 15.92 29.03 7.18
C ALA A 70 16.24 28.46 5.78
N GLU A 71 17.44 28.70 5.26
CA GLU A 71 17.87 28.13 3.98
C GLU A 71 17.98 26.60 4.03
N VAL A 72 18.55 26.05 5.10
CA VAL A 72 18.67 24.60 5.30
C VAL A 72 17.29 23.98 5.43
N ILE A 73 16.37 24.61 6.18
CA ILE A 73 14.99 24.17 6.31
C ILE A 73 14.32 24.10 4.93
N SER A 74 14.46 25.15 4.12
CA SER A 74 13.87 25.19 2.77
C SER A 74 14.42 24.08 1.86
N ARG A 75 15.74 23.85 1.86
CA ARG A 75 16.37 22.77 1.06
C ARG A 75 15.96 21.39 1.53
N LEU A 76 15.98 21.15 2.84
CA LEU A 76 15.53 19.87 3.41
C LEU A 76 14.06 19.61 3.12
N LYS A 77 13.21 20.63 3.10
CA LYS A 77 11.82 20.49 2.68
C LYS A 77 11.71 19.98 1.24
N THR A 78 12.48 20.54 0.31
CA THR A 78 12.51 20.07 -1.09
C THR A 78 13.04 18.64 -1.20
N ILE A 79 14.16 18.33 -0.54
CA ILE A 79 14.74 16.98 -0.54
C ILE A 79 13.72 15.96 -0.01
N ARG A 80 13.08 16.24 1.13
CA ARG A 80 12.03 15.37 1.67
C ARG A 80 10.88 15.17 0.69
N GLN A 81 10.38 16.25 0.07
CA GLN A 81 9.30 16.17 -0.91
C GLN A 81 9.64 15.25 -2.09
N ASP A 82 10.85 15.37 -2.63
CA ASP A 82 11.25 14.56 -3.79
C ASP A 82 11.55 13.11 -3.40
N LEU A 83 12.15 12.86 -2.23
CA LEU A 83 12.33 11.51 -1.69
C LEU A 83 10.98 10.84 -1.35
N TYR A 84 10.01 11.57 -0.80
CA TYR A 84 8.66 11.04 -0.61
C TYR A 84 7.98 10.68 -1.93
N LYS A 85 8.18 11.45 -3.02
CA LYS A 85 7.70 11.06 -4.36
C LYS A 85 8.35 9.77 -4.85
N GLN A 86 9.64 9.56 -4.57
CA GLN A 86 10.32 8.30 -4.89
C GLN A 86 9.73 7.13 -4.09
N VAL A 87 9.51 7.31 -2.79
CA VAL A 87 8.80 6.31 -1.94
C VAL A 87 7.42 6.01 -2.51
N ALA A 88 6.63 7.03 -2.82
CA ALA A 88 5.31 6.89 -3.44
C ALA A 88 5.37 6.01 -4.70
N LYS A 89 6.34 6.27 -5.58
CA LYS A 89 6.50 5.51 -6.82
C LYS A 89 6.91 4.07 -6.57
N GLN A 90 7.89 3.84 -5.70
CA GLN A 90 8.43 2.51 -5.41
C GLN A 90 7.44 1.64 -4.64
N SER A 91 6.85 2.16 -3.57
CA SER A 91 5.95 1.40 -2.70
C SER A 91 4.62 1.04 -3.36
N THR A 92 4.18 1.78 -4.39
CA THR A 92 2.92 1.54 -5.11
C THR A 92 3.11 0.90 -6.48
N ALA A 93 4.35 0.58 -6.88
CA ALA A 93 4.65 -0.24 -8.04
C ALA A 93 4.39 -1.72 -7.71
N ALA A 94 4.08 -2.54 -8.71
CA ALA A 94 3.97 -3.99 -8.54
C ALA A 94 5.29 -4.61 -8.02
N THR A 95 5.20 -5.67 -7.24
CA THR A 95 6.37 -6.48 -6.89
C THR A 95 6.85 -7.20 -8.15
N ALA A 96 8.10 -6.97 -8.53
CA ALA A 96 8.71 -7.63 -9.67
C ALA A 96 9.29 -8.98 -9.22
N ILE A 97 8.83 -10.06 -9.84
CA ILE A 97 9.23 -11.43 -9.53
C ILE A 97 10.18 -11.94 -10.60
N SER A 98 11.28 -12.55 -10.17
CA SER A 98 12.23 -13.23 -11.05
C SER A 98 12.48 -14.66 -10.57
N ILE A 99 12.14 -15.64 -11.39
CA ILE A 99 12.32 -17.08 -11.12
C ILE A 99 12.60 -17.75 -12.48
N SER A 100 13.68 -18.51 -12.58
CA SER A 100 14.03 -19.19 -13.84
C SER A 100 14.58 -20.59 -13.58
N GLY A 101 14.05 -21.59 -14.28
CA GLY A 101 14.46 -22.98 -14.22
C GLY A 101 13.31 -23.96 -13.98
N ASP A 102 13.68 -25.23 -13.85
CA ASP A 102 12.77 -26.31 -13.52
C ASP A 102 12.71 -26.52 -12.00
N PHE A 103 11.53 -26.39 -11.42
CA PHE A 103 11.32 -26.48 -9.98
C PHE A 103 10.10 -27.31 -9.65
N LYS A 104 10.04 -27.85 -8.43
CA LYS A 104 8.76 -28.30 -7.87
C LYS A 104 7.85 -27.11 -7.61
N LEU A 105 6.53 -27.28 -7.70
CA LEU A 105 5.57 -26.24 -7.35
C LEU A 105 5.86 -25.63 -5.97
N GLN A 106 6.18 -26.44 -4.96
CA GLN A 106 6.53 -25.93 -3.63
C GLN A 106 7.70 -24.93 -3.66
N GLU A 107 8.75 -25.23 -4.42
CA GLU A 107 9.94 -24.38 -4.50
C GLU A 107 9.64 -23.04 -5.21
N VAL A 108 8.72 -23.04 -6.18
CA VAL A 108 8.25 -21.81 -6.83
C VAL A 108 7.38 -20.99 -5.89
N LEU A 109 6.49 -21.64 -5.11
CA LEU A 109 5.68 -20.95 -4.10
C LEU A 109 6.55 -20.34 -2.99
N ASP A 110 7.60 -21.04 -2.56
CA ASP A 110 8.55 -20.53 -1.56
C ASP A 110 9.33 -19.32 -2.09
N GLN A 111 9.78 -19.36 -3.34
CA GLN A 111 10.44 -18.22 -3.99
C GLN A 111 9.50 -17.02 -4.18
N LEU A 112 8.24 -17.28 -4.56
CA LEU A 112 7.20 -16.25 -4.60
C LEU A 112 6.98 -15.64 -3.22
N ALA A 113 6.88 -16.47 -2.17
CA ALA A 113 6.69 -16.02 -0.80
C ALA A 113 7.86 -15.16 -0.32
N GLN A 114 9.09 -15.55 -0.62
CA GLN A 114 10.29 -14.80 -0.28
C GLN A 114 10.34 -13.41 -0.95
N GLN A 115 9.97 -13.32 -2.23
CA GLN A 115 10.03 -12.06 -2.98
C GLN A 115 8.84 -11.12 -2.70
N SER A 116 7.66 -11.67 -2.41
CA SER A 116 6.41 -10.89 -2.25
C SER A 116 5.95 -10.71 -0.80
N GLY A 117 6.45 -11.53 0.13
CA GLY A 117 5.94 -11.62 1.51
C GLY A 117 4.56 -12.28 1.63
N VAL A 118 4.08 -12.97 0.59
CA VAL A 118 2.80 -13.69 0.59
C VAL A 118 3.02 -15.15 0.93
N GLU A 119 2.34 -15.64 1.96
CA GLU A 119 2.31 -17.06 2.28
C GLU A 119 1.30 -17.78 1.37
N PHE A 120 1.67 -18.97 0.88
CA PHE A 120 0.78 -19.82 0.09
C PHE A 120 0.54 -21.13 0.85
N LYS A 121 -0.73 -21.44 1.14
CA LYS A 121 -1.15 -22.70 1.76
C LYS A 121 -1.99 -23.50 0.78
N THR A 122 -1.76 -24.80 0.66
CA THR A 122 -2.54 -25.69 -0.21
C THR A 122 -2.48 -27.13 0.28
N ASP A 123 -3.54 -27.88 0.00
CA ASP A 123 -3.59 -29.35 0.19
C ASP A 123 -3.27 -30.11 -1.11
N ALA A 124 -3.08 -29.40 -2.23
CA ALA A 124 -2.76 -29.99 -3.52
C ALA A 124 -1.34 -30.58 -3.56
N ASP A 125 -1.07 -31.49 -4.50
CA ASP A 125 0.27 -32.06 -4.66
C ASP A 125 1.25 -31.00 -5.21
N THR A 126 2.18 -30.58 -4.36
CA THR A 126 3.21 -29.58 -4.70
C THR A 126 4.52 -30.18 -5.23
N ASN A 127 4.58 -31.51 -5.46
CA ASN A 127 5.76 -32.17 -6.04
C ASN A 127 5.84 -32.11 -7.56
N ARG A 128 4.78 -31.64 -8.23
CA ARG A 128 4.75 -31.48 -9.68
C ARG A 128 5.85 -30.52 -10.12
N LEU A 129 6.63 -30.94 -11.12
CA LEU A 129 7.65 -30.09 -11.75
C LEU A 129 6.98 -29.08 -12.69
N ILE A 130 7.46 -27.85 -12.61
CA ILE A 130 7.04 -26.72 -13.44
C ILE A 130 8.30 -26.01 -13.96
N ASP A 131 8.31 -25.77 -15.27
CA ASP A 131 9.32 -24.93 -15.93
C ASP A 131 8.81 -23.48 -15.92
N VAL A 132 9.59 -22.59 -15.33
CA VAL A 132 9.25 -21.18 -15.20
C VAL A 132 10.40 -20.30 -15.67
N ALA A 133 10.06 -19.19 -16.33
CA ALA A 133 11.00 -18.20 -16.80
C ALA A 133 10.39 -16.81 -16.67
N PHE A 134 10.43 -16.27 -15.45
CA PHE A 134 9.97 -14.94 -15.11
C PHE A 134 11.17 -14.02 -14.89
N ASP A 135 11.21 -12.89 -15.59
CA ASP A 135 12.24 -11.85 -15.44
C ASP A 135 11.56 -10.52 -15.15
N GLN A 136 11.67 -10.06 -13.90
CA GLN A 136 11.06 -8.82 -13.40
C GLN A 136 9.56 -8.68 -13.74
N GLN A 137 8.81 -9.79 -13.78
CA GLN A 137 7.39 -9.77 -14.12
C GLN A 137 6.53 -9.37 -12.92
N PRO A 138 5.40 -8.65 -13.13
CA PRO A 138 4.52 -8.24 -12.03
C PRO A 138 3.93 -9.44 -11.27
N PHE A 139 3.86 -9.32 -9.95
CA PHE A 139 3.36 -10.35 -9.02
C PHE A 139 2.10 -11.07 -9.50
N TRP A 140 1.04 -10.34 -9.86
CA TRP A 140 -0.22 -10.96 -10.23
C TRP A 140 -0.17 -11.75 -11.54
N GLU A 141 0.64 -11.31 -12.49
CA GLU A 141 0.87 -12.04 -13.75
C GLU A 141 1.57 -13.36 -13.47
N VAL A 142 2.59 -13.34 -12.61
CA VAL A 142 3.32 -14.55 -12.22
C VAL A 142 2.44 -15.50 -11.43
N VAL A 143 1.70 -15.00 -10.43
CA VAL A 143 0.79 -15.83 -9.62
C VAL A 143 -0.25 -16.49 -10.51
N ASP A 144 -0.91 -15.76 -11.41
CA ASP A 144 -1.90 -16.35 -12.30
C ASP A 144 -1.27 -17.35 -13.27
N SER A 145 -0.08 -17.08 -13.81
CA SER A 145 0.61 -17.99 -14.73
C SER A 145 0.98 -19.32 -14.05
N VAL A 146 1.52 -19.26 -12.82
CA VAL A 146 1.85 -20.46 -12.03
C VAL A 146 0.58 -21.24 -11.71
N LEU A 147 -0.45 -20.58 -11.18
CA LEU A 147 -1.70 -21.25 -10.81
C LEU A 147 -2.48 -21.79 -12.02
N ASP A 148 -2.38 -21.15 -13.19
CA ASP A 148 -2.93 -21.65 -14.45
C ASP A 148 -2.25 -22.94 -14.89
N PHE A 149 -0.91 -23.04 -14.76
CA PHE A 149 -0.17 -24.24 -15.14
C PHE A 149 -0.54 -25.47 -14.30
N VAL A 150 -0.78 -25.25 -13.00
CA VAL A 150 -1.11 -26.33 -12.05
C VAL A 150 -2.61 -26.47 -11.77
N GLU A 151 -3.45 -25.75 -12.51
CA GLU A 151 -4.91 -25.81 -12.40
C GLU A 151 -5.43 -25.51 -10.98
N LEU A 152 -4.81 -24.56 -10.29
CA LEU A 152 -5.22 -24.09 -8.97
C LEU A 152 -5.92 -22.73 -9.03
N ASP A 153 -6.65 -22.40 -7.98
CA ASP A 153 -7.31 -21.12 -7.76
C ASP A 153 -7.06 -20.61 -6.33
N ILE A 154 -7.40 -19.35 -6.04
CA ILE A 154 -7.28 -18.76 -4.70
C ILE A 154 -8.66 -18.74 -4.05
N ALA A 155 -8.79 -19.37 -2.89
CA ALA A 155 -10.02 -19.32 -2.13
C ALA A 155 -10.36 -17.88 -1.70
N PRO A 156 -11.62 -17.43 -1.86
CA PRO A 156 -12.01 -16.07 -1.50
C PRO A 156 -12.00 -15.83 0.02
N PHE A 157 -12.08 -16.90 0.81
CA PHE A 157 -12.16 -16.87 2.28
C PHE A 157 -11.28 -17.97 2.89
N GLY A 158 -11.05 -17.89 4.20
CA GLY A 158 -10.33 -18.92 4.97
C GLY A 158 -8.87 -18.63 5.27
N ALA A 159 -8.33 -17.50 4.79
CA ALA A 159 -7.01 -17.05 5.21
C ALA A 159 -7.00 -16.57 6.66
N GLU A 160 -5.93 -16.88 7.38
CA GLU A 160 -5.72 -16.45 8.77
C GLU A 160 -5.34 -14.97 8.87
N HIS A 161 -4.75 -14.41 7.81
CA HIS A 161 -4.38 -13.01 7.71
C HIS A 161 -4.29 -12.55 6.25
N ALA A 162 -4.24 -11.22 6.06
CA ALA A 162 -4.20 -10.60 4.73
C ALA A 162 -3.06 -11.14 3.84
N SER A 163 -1.86 -11.41 4.36
CA SER A 163 -0.74 -11.88 3.54
C SER A 163 -0.70 -13.39 3.24
N GLN A 164 -1.83 -14.13 3.30
CA GLN A 164 -1.85 -15.60 3.11
C GLN A 164 -2.87 -16.10 2.07
N PHE A 165 -2.44 -16.58 0.92
CA PHE A 165 -3.34 -17.21 -0.05
C PHE A 165 -3.58 -18.68 0.28
N ILE A 166 -4.85 -19.08 0.30
CA ILE A 166 -5.26 -20.48 0.35
C ILE A 166 -5.52 -20.91 -1.10
N LEU A 167 -4.75 -21.87 -1.60
CA LEU A 167 -4.88 -22.40 -2.95
C LEU A 167 -5.73 -23.66 -2.93
N VAL A 168 -6.69 -23.72 -3.84
CA VAL A 168 -7.66 -24.81 -4.01
C VAL A 168 -7.66 -25.28 -5.45
N ASP A 169 -8.12 -26.50 -5.71
CA ASP A 169 -8.30 -26.98 -7.08
C ASP A 169 -9.25 -26.08 -7.86
N ARG A 170 -8.86 -25.72 -9.08
CA ARG A 170 -9.73 -24.99 -9.98
C ARG A 170 -10.89 -25.88 -10.41
N ASN A 171 -12.05 -25.27 -10.60
CA ASN A 171 -13.17 -25.96 -11.21
C ASN A 171 -12.78 -26.45 -12.62
N VAL A 172 -13.09 -27.71 -12.95
CA VAL A 172 -12.77 -28.33 -14.25
C VAL A 172 -13.35 -27.56 -15.44
N ASN A 173 -14.47 -26.86 -15.27
CA ASN A 173 -15.07 -25.99 -16.29
C ASN A 173 -14.76 -24.50 -16.09
N GLY A 174 -13.86 -24.19 -15.16
CA GLY A 174 -13.42 -22.84 -14.85
C GLY A 174 -12.54 -22.29 -15.97
N ILE A 175 -12.73 -20.99 -16.26
CA ILE A 175 -11.86 -20.24 -17.15
C ILE A 175 -10.50 -20.06 -16.47
N SER A 176 -9.41 -20.02 -17.24
CA SER A 176 -8.10 -19.75 -16.68
C SER A 176 -8.03 -18.37 -16.03
N ARG A 177 -7.27 -18.26 -14.94
CA ARG A 177 -7.21 -17.03 -14.14
C ARG A 177 -6.68 -15.86 -14.96
N SER A 178 -5.73 -16.09 -15.85
CA SER A 178 -5.14 -15.04 -16.70
C SER A 178 -5.99 -14.66 -17.92
N GLU A 179 -6.91 -15.53 -18.37
CA GLU A 179 -7.58 -15.39 -19.67
C GLU A 179 -8.40 -14.09 -19.79
N LEU A 180 -9.22 -13.81 -18.77
CA LEU A 180 -10.06 -12.60 -18.72
C LEU A 180 -9.52 -11.53 -17.77
N ALA A 181 -8.45 -11.82 -17.02
CA ALA A 181 -7.85 -10.87 -16.11
C ALA A 181 -7.01 -9.82 -16.85
N ARG A 182 -6.93 -8.63 -16.27
CA ARG A 182 -6.02 -7.57 -16.68
C ARG A 182 -5.30 -7.05 -15.46
N TYR A 183 -4.05 -6.67 -15.67
CA TYR A 183 -3.14 -6.27 -14.61
C TYR A 183 -2.76 -4.82 -14.80
N GLU A 184 -2.80 -4.06 -13.72
CA GLU A 184 -2.38 -2.66 -13.72
C GLU A 184 -1.67 -2.37 -12.40
N SER A 185 -0.34 -2.27 -12.47
CA SER A 185 0.53 -2.19 -11.28
C SER A 185 0.20 -3.30 -10.28
N VAL A 186 -0.17 -2.94 -9.05
CA VAL A 186 -0.46 -3.85 -7.93
C VAL A 186 -1.84 -4.51 -8.04
N PHE A 187 -2.64 -4.16 -9.04
CA PHE A 187 -4.02 -4.61 -9.18
C PHE A 187 -4.18 -5.72 -10.22
N ARG A 188 -5.01 -6.70 -9.88
CA ARG A 188 -5.59 -7.68 -10.80
C ARG A 188 -7.09 -7.40 -10.93
N ILE A 189 -7.54 -7.20 -12.17
CA ILE A 189 -8.92 -6.80 -12.48
C ILE A 189 -9.50 -7.89 -13.38
N ALA A 190 -10.50 -8.62 -12.89
CA ALA A 190 -11.06 -9.76 -13.62
C ALA A 190 -12.59 -9.78 -13.55
N PRO A 191 -13.30 -9.98 -14.68
CA PRO A 191 -14.72 -10.27 -14.65
C PRO A 191 -14.92 -11.66 -14.04
N VAL A 192 -15.84 -11.78 -13.09
CA VAL A 192 -16.09 -13.05 -12.38
C VAL A 192 -17.48 -13.60 -12.62
N ARG A 193 -18.42 -12.73 -12.99
CA ARG A 193 -19.80 -13.11 -13.23
C ARG A 193 -20.50 -12.06 -14.08
N VAL A 194 -21.35 -12.50 -14.98
CA VAL A 194 -22.31 -11.63 -15.66
C VAL A 194 -23.71 -12.22 -15.50
N THR A 195 -24.69 -11.38 -15.23
CA THR A 195 -26.10 -11.77 -15.19
C THR A 195 -26.88 -10.97 -16.21
N LYS A 196 -27.79 -11.66 -16.91
CA LYS A 196 -28.85 -11.04 -17.71
C LYS A 196 -30.18 -11.33 -17.05
N SER A 197 -30.99 -10.31 -16.81
CA SER A 197 -32.36 -10.48 -16.31
C SER A 197 -33.35 -9.92 -17.32
N LYS A 198 -34.45 -10.64 -17.52
CA LYS A 198 -35.64 -10.15 -18.21
C LYS A 198 -36.79 -9.98 -17.24
N THR A 199 -37.46 -8.84 -17.30
CA THR A 199 -38.56 -8.52 -16.38
C THR A 199 -39.88 -8.45 -17.15
N PHE A 200 -40.69 -9.52 -17.04
CA PHE A 200 -41.95 -9.64 -17.81
C PHE A 200 -42.99 -8.56 -17.46
N ALA A 201 -43.06 -8.14 -16.19
CA ALA A 201 -44.00 -7.11 -15.74
C ALA A 201 -43.62 -5.70 -16.23
N ASN A 202 -42.33 -5.45 -16.47
CA ASN A 202 -41.83 -4.20 -17.00
C ASN A 202 -40.54 -4.43 -17.82
N PRO A 203 -40.65 -4.70 -19.14
CA PRO A 203 -39.49 -4.95 -20.00
C PRO A 203 -38.50 -3.79 -20.08
N ALA A 204 -38.88 -2.58 -19.66
CA ALA A 204 -37.97 -1.44 -19.61
C ALA A 204 -36.91 -1.56 -18.50
N VAL A 205 -37.00 -2.58 -17.63
CA VAL A 205 -36.06 -2.84 -16.52
C VAL A 205 -35.24 -4.11 -16.75
N ASP A 206 -35.21 -4.62 -17.99
CA ASP A 206 -34.23 -5.62 -18.37
C ASP A 206 -32.83 -5.09 -18.04
N SER A 207 -31.95 -5.95 -17.49
CA SER A 207 -30.65 -5.51 -17.01
C SER A 207 -29.54 -6.49 -17.38
N THR A 208 -28.33 -5.95 -17.58
CA THR A 208 -27.10 -6.72 -17.65
C THR A 208 -26.19 -6.26 -16.51
N GLN A 209 -25.87 -7.13 -15.55
CA GLN A 209 -24.94 -6.79 -14.48
C GLN A 209 -23.64 -7.53 -14.68
N LEU A 210 -22.54 -6.79 -14.77
CA LEU A 210 -21.19 -7.34 -14.81
C LEU A 210 -20.53 -7.18 -13.43
N PHE A 211 -20.09 -8.28 -12.85
CA PHE A 211 -19.36 -8.31 -11.60
C PHE A 211 -17.86 -8.47 -11.89
N VAL A 212 -17.07 -7.55 -11.38
CA VAL A 212 -15.62 -7.46 -11.59
C VAL A 212 -14.94 -7.55 -10.23
N HIS A 213 -14.03 -8.49 -10.06
CA HIS A 213 -13.12 -8.50 -8.93
C HIS A 213 -11.94 -7.58 -9.22
N VAL A 214 -11.68 -6.66 -8.29
CA VAL A 214 -10.44 -5.89 -8.24
C VAL A 214 -9.66 -6.36 -7.03
N ALA A 215 -8.64 -7.16 -7.28
CA ALA A 215 -7.70 -7.65 -6.28
C ALA A 215 -6.43 -6.80 -6.25
N TRP A 216 -5.73 -6.77 -5.12
CA TRP A 216 -4.48 -6.02 -4.93
C TRP A 216 -3.43 -6.88 -4.23
N GLU A 217 -2.15 -6.58 -4.47
CA GLU A 217 -1.06 -7.24 -3.74
C GLU A 217 -1.26 -7.14 -2.21
N PRO A 218 -1.16 -8.25 -1.44
CA PRO A 218 -1.49 -8.25 -0.02
C PRO A 218 -0.74 -7.23 0.84
N ARG A 219 0.49 -6.85 0.44
CA ARG A 219 1.29 -5.83 1.12
C ARG A 219 0.71 -4.41 1.03
N ILE A 220 -0.25 -4.15 0.15
CA ILE A 220 -0.90 -2.84 0.00
C ILE A 220 -2.40 -3.01 0.12
N GLN A 221 -3.01 -2.43 1.15
CA GLN A 221 -4.47 -2.29 1.21
C GLN A 221 -4.88 -0.88 0.78
N PRO A 222 -5.61 -0.71 -0.33
CA PRO A 222 -6.17 0.59 -0.69
C PRO A 222 -7.07 1.13 0.43
N VAL A 223 -7.00 2.43 0.69
CA VAL A 223 -7.84 3.09 1.71
C VAL A 223 -9.08 3.76 1.13
N LEU A 224 -9.11 3.93 -0.19
CA LEU A 224 -10.23 4.46 -0.95
C LEU A 224 -10.22 3.87 -2.36
N MET A 225 -11.40 3.60 -2.91
CA MET A 225 -11.59 3.33 -4.33
C MET A 225 -12.91 3.94 -4.80
N GLN A 226 -12.87 4.67 -5.92
CA GLN A 226 -14.02 5.33 -6.52
C GLN A 226 -14.09 5.03 -8.02
N LEU A 227 -15.30 4.77 -8.50
CA LEU A 227 -15.58 4.55 -9.91
C LEU A 227 -16.69 5.49 -10.38
N ALA A 228 -16.38 6.37 -11.32
CA ALA A 228 -17.37 7.20 -11.99
C ALA A 228 -17.95 6.43 -13.19
N LEU A 229 -19.26 6.14 -13.16
CA LEU A 229 -19.88 5.33 -14.22
C LEU A 229 -19.87 6.02 -15.58
N ARG A 230 -19.81 7.35 -15.62
CA ARG A 230 -19.69 8.15 -16.85
C ARG A 230 -18.41 7.82 -17.65
N ASP A 231 -17.38 7.33 -16.96
CA ASP A 231 -16.08 7.01 -17.56
C ASP A 231 -16.00 5.54 -17.99
N VAL A 232 -17.04 4.74 -17.70
CA VAL A 232 -17.13 3.35 -18.14
C VAL A 232 -17.76 3.28 -19.53
N LYS A 233 -17.06 2.62 -20.45
CA LYS A 233 -17.51 2.35 -21.81
C LYS A 233 -17.57 0.85 -22.05
N ALA A 234 -18.71 0.34 -22.50
CA ALA A 234 -18.86 -1.05 -22.88
C ALA A 234 -19.43 -1.18 -24.29
N VAL A 235 -18.96 -2.21 -25.01
CA VAL A 235 -19.39 -2.52 -26.38
C VAL A 235 -19.67 -4.02 -26.45
N ASP A 236 -20.80 -4.40 -27.04
CA ASP A 236 -21.13 -5.81 -27.24
C ASP A 236 -20.49 -6.41 -28.50
N SER A 237 -20.64 -7.72 -28.66
CA SER A 237 -20.10 -8.46 -29.81
C SER A 237 -20.69 -8.02 -31.15
N THR A 238 -21.86 -7.40 -31.19
CA THR A 238 -22.48 -6.84 -32.42
C THR A 238 -21.94 -5.45 -32.77
N GLY A 239 -21.17 -4.84 -31.87
CA GLY A 239 -20.64 -3.48 -32.02
C GLY A 239 -21.56 -2.40 -31.46
N ARG A 240 -22.59 -2.77 -30.68
CA ARG A 240 -23.48 -1.82 -30.04
C ARG A 240 -22.90 -1.36 -28.71
N ASP A 241 -22.99 -0.06 -28.45
CA ASP A 241 -22.63 0.51 -27.15
C ASP A 241 -23.61 0.04 -26.07
N ILE A 242 -23.06 -0.41 -24.95
CA ILE A 242 -23.81 -0.72 -23.74
C ILE A 242 -23.50 0.36 -22.70
N THR A 243 -24.43 1.29 -22.49
CA THR A 243 -24.22 2.38 -21.54
C THR A 243 -24.46 1.89 -20.11
N PRO A 244 -23.66 2.32 -19.12
CA PRO A 244 -23.98 2.11 -17.72
C PRO A 244 -25.31 2.76 -17.31
N GLU A 245 -26.08 2.09 -16.47
CA GLU A 245 -27.23 2.72 -15.82
C GLU A 245 -26.76 3.84 -14.88
N ASN A 246 -27.53 4.93 -14.79
CA ASN A 246 -27.23 6.08 -13.92
C ASN A 246 -25.80 6.63 -14.09
N LYS A 247 -25.37 6.86 -15.34
CA LYS A 247 -24.00 7.28 -15.72
C LYS A 247 -23.39 8.39 -14.86
N ASP A 248 -24.17 9.34 -14.34
CA ASP A 248 -23.64 10.46 -13.56
C ASP A 248 -23.17 10.07 -12.15
N THR A 249 -23.48 8.85 -11.71
CA THR A 249 -23.12 8.27 -10.41
C THR A 249 -21.62 8.06 -10.27
N VAL A 250 -21.09 8.46 -9.11
CA VAL A 250 -19.76 8.06 -8.63
C VAL A 250 -19.95 7.08 -7.49
N ARG A 251 -19.49 5.83 -7.66
CA ARG A 251 -19.58 4.80 -6.64
C ARG A 251 -18.32 4.83 -5.78
N THR A 252 -18.47 5.01 -4.47
CA THR A 252 -17.41 4.68 -3.50
C THR A 252 -17.51 3.18 -3.21
N ILE A 253 -16.43 2.46 -3.42
CA ILE A 253 -16.38 1.00 -3.28
C ILE A 253 -15.99 0.67 -1.84
N ASN A 254 -16.69 -0.30 -1.24
CA ASN A 254 -16.40 -0.75 0.12
C ASN A 254 -15.09 -1.59 0.12
N LEU A 255 -14.15 -1.19 0.97
CA LEU A 255 -12.85 -1.83 1.19
C LEU A 255 -12.72 -2.34 2.65
N GLU A 256 -13.85 -2.48 3.35
CA GLU A 256 -13.93 -3.02 4.70
C GLU A 256 -13.49 -4.49 4.76
N GLY A 257 -13.03 -4.90 5.95
CA GLY A 257 -12.46 -6.22 6.19
C GLY A 257 -10.97 -6.36 5.84
N GLU A 258 -10.50 -7.60 5.90
CA GLU A 258 -9.14 -8.03 5.51
C GLU A 258 -9.11 -8.63 4.10
N GLY A 259 -10.19 -8.39 3.33
CA GLY A 259 -10.32 -8.84 1.95
C GLY A 259 -9.19 -8.30 1.08
N ARG A 260 -8.78 -9.11 0.10
CA ARG A 260 -7.67 -8.82 -0.83
C ARG A 260 -8.15 -8.50 -2.23
N PHE A 261 -9.47 -8.39 -2.32
CA PHE A 261 -10.20 -7.99 -3.47
C PHE A 261 -11.50 -7.34 -3.00
N THR A 262 -12.12 -6.61 -3.92
CA THR A 262 -13.49 -6.14 -3.79
C THR A 262 -14.24 -6.50 -5.06
N GLU A 263 -15.54 -6.79 -4.93
CA GLU A 263 -16.41 -7.02 -6.08
C GLU A 263 -17.13 -5.73 -6.46
N ILE A 264 -16.87 -5.25 -7.67
CA ILE A 264 -17.55 -4.11 -8.27
C ILE A 264 -18.67 -4.65 -9.16
N SER A 265 -19.89 -4.23 -8.89
CA SER A 265 -21.02 -4.43 -9.80
C SER A 265 -21.14 -3.25 -10.76
N LEU A 266 -21.10 -3.53 -12.06
CA LEU A 266 -21.32 -2.58 -13.14
C LEU A 266 -22.75 -2.81 -13.68
N PRO A 267 -23.70 -1.91 -13.39
CA PRO A 267 -25.03 -1.99 -13.96
C PRO A 267 -24.98 -1.45 -15.39
N LEU A 268 -25.19 -2.33 -16.36
CA LEU A 268 -25.18 -2.02 -17.78
C LEU A 268 -26.60 -2.16 -18.33
N LEU A 269 -26.99 -1.26 -19.22
CA LEU A 269 -28.19 -1.46 -20.02
C LEU A 269 -28.12 -2.83 -20.75
N PRO A 270 -29.24 -3.42 -21.17
CA PRO A 270 -29.23 -4.69 -21.88
C PRO A 270 -28.28 -4.68 -23.09
N ALA A 271 -27.53 -5.76 -23.29
CA ALA A 271 -26.80 -6.03 -24.54
C ALA A 271 -27.76 -6.37 -25.69
N SER A 272 -27.29 -6.39 -26.95
CA SER A 272 -28.14 -6.81 -28.07
C SER A 272 -28.67 -8.24 -27.84
N PRO A 273 -29.91 -8.55 -28.25
CA PRO A 273 -30.43 -9.92 -28.17
C PRO A 273 -29.55 -10.95 -28.88
N GLU A 274 -28.85 -10.55 -29.94
CA GLU A 274 -27.95 -11.39 -30.74
C GLU A 274 -26.51 -11.43 -30.16
N ALA A 275 -26.20 -10.59 -29.18
CA ALA A 275 -24.86 -10.51 -28.59
C ALA A 275 -24.53 -11.75 -27.74
N LYS A 276 -23.47 -12.46 -28.14
CA LYS A 276 -22.93 -13.65 -27.45
C LYS A 276 -21.88 -13.30 -26.38
N SER A 277 -21.33 -12.11 -26.44
CA SER A 277 -20.34 -11.60 -25.49
C SER A 277 -20.39 -10.07 -25.40
N ILE A 278 -19.85 -9.56 -24.29
CA ILE A 278 -19.41 -8.16 -24.20
C ILE A 278 -17.99 -8.12 -24.77
N ARG A 279 -17.84 -7.43 -25.91
CA ARG A 279 -16.57 -7.35 -26.64
C ARG A 279 -15.52 -6.65 -25.79
N SER A 280 -15.88 -5.54 -25.17
CA SER A 280 -14.97 -4.77 -24.31
C SER A 280 -15.72 -3.99 -23.24
N VAL A 281 -15.12 -3.88 -22.06
CA VAL A 281 -15.50 -2.94 -20.99
C VAL A 281 -14.25 -2.20 -20.56
N SER A 282 -14.24 -0.88 -20.66
CA SER A 282 -13.09 -0.03 -20.33
C SER A 282 -13.49 1.12 -19.43
N GLY A 283 -12.53 1.62 -18.67
CA GLY A 283 -12.72 2.77 -17.79
C GLY A 283 -11.50 2.96 -16.89
N HIS A 284 -11.70 3.66 -15.77
CA HIS A 284 -10.71 3.73 -14.71
C HIS A 284 -11.40 3.85 -13.35
N PHE A 285 -10.72 3.43 -12.30
CA PHE A 285 -11.07 3.81 -10.94
C PHE A 285 -9.99 4.69 -10.33
N ASP A 286 -10.39 5.62 -9.49
CA ASP A 286 -9.48 6.44 -8.69
C ASP A 286 -9.33 5.79 -7.32
N THR A 287 -8.09 5.61 -6.85
CA THR A 287 -7.77 4.92 -5.60
C THR A 287 -6.71 5.68 -4.81
N MET A 288 -6.66 5.41 -3.51
CA MET A 288 -5.63 5.94 -2.63
C MET A 288 -4.89 4.79 -1.97
N LEU A 289 -3.57 4.77 -2.18
CA LEU A 289 -2.69 3.71 -1.70
C LEU A 289 -1.78 4.22 -0.56
N PRO A 290 -1.64 3.46 0.53
CA PRO A 290 -0.62 3.74 1.53
C PRO A 290 0.76 3.40 0.97
N ALA A 291 1.62 4.40 0.81
CA ALA A 291 2.97 4.22 0.27
C ALA A 291 4.05 4.05 1.35
N ARG A 292 3.79 4.54 2.56
CA ARG A 292 4.71 4.41 3.69
C ARG A 292 3.90 4.43 4.96
N SER A 293 4.26 3.55 5.90
CA SER A 293 3.71 3.54 7.25
C SER A 293 4.83 3.81 8.24
N GLU A 294 4.54 4.62 9.26
CA GLU A 294 5.46 4.88 10.36
C GLU A 294 4.89 4.35 11.67
N SER A 295 5.80 4.05 12.59
CA SER A 295 5.45 3.87 13.99
C SER A 295 5.84 5.10 14.82
N PHE A 296 4.97 5.42 15.78
CA PHE A 296 5.13 6.49 16.74
C PHE A 296 5.13 5.88 18.13
N SER A 297 6.25 6.02 18.84
CA SER A 297 6.49 5.34 20.11
C SER A 297 6.53 6.34 21.25
N PHE A 298 5.60 6.22 22.20
CA PHE A 298 5.50 7.09 23.37
C PHE A 298 5.89 6.30 24.62
N PRO A 299 6.89 6.74 25.40
CA PRO A 299 7.23 6.07 26.65
C PRO A 299 6.07 6.21 27.64
N VAL A 300 5.76 5.13 28.37
CA VAL A 300 4.82 5.15 29.47
C VAL A 300 5.61 5.47 30.73
N VAL A 301 5.61 6.75 31.09
CA VAL A 301 6.35 7.28 32.25
C VAL A 301 5.36 7.84 33.27
N SER A 302 5.60 7.48 34.53
CA SER A 302 4.70 7.77 35.63
C SER A 302 5.37 8.75 36.59
N ALA A 303 5.33 10.04 36.30
CA ALA A 303 5.71 11.13 37.22
C ALA A 303 5.20 12.50 36.70
N PRO A 304 5.03 13.52 37.57
CA PRO A 304 4.21 14.72 37.32
C PRO A 304 4.74 15.71 36.28
N ASN A 305 5.90 15.43 35.65
CA ASN A 305 6.59 16.35 34.73
C ASN A 305 6.41 15.99 33.25
N ASN A 306 5.51 15.05 32.91
CA ASN A 306 5.13 14.87 31.52
C ASN A 306 4.22 16.03 31.10
N GLU A 307 4.80 17.05 30.45
CA GLU A 307 4.06 18.07 29.71
C GLU A 307 3.33 17.41 28.53
N LEU A 308 2.23 16.72 28.82
CA LEU A 308 1.26 16.38 27.80
C LEU A 308 0.67 17.69 27.24
N PRO A 309 0.47 17.79 25.92
CA PRO A 309 0.57 16.70 24.96
C PRO A 309 2.01 16.42 24.46
N LEU A 310 2.37 15.15 24.35
CA LEU A 310 3.57 14.76 23.60
C LEU A 310 3.23 14.68 22.11
N VAL A 311 3.97 15.40 21.28
CA VAL A 311 3.75 15.46 19.83
C VAL A 311 4.94 14.84 19.11
N TYR A 312 4.68 13.83 18.29
CA TYR A 312 5.66 13.30 17.36
C TYR A 312 5.18 13.48 15.92
N SER A 313 6.03 14.13 15.13
CA SER A 313 5.78 14.43 13.72
C SER A 313 6.70 13.60 12.84
N LYS A 314 6.13 12.82 11.93
CA LYS A 314 6.88 12.12 10.88
C LYS A 314 6.11 12.23 9.56
N ALA A 315 6.81 12.61 8.50
CA ALA A 315 6.29 12.57 7.14
C ALA A 315 4.92 13.24 6.95
N GLY A 316 4.69 14.39 7.60
CA GLY A 316 3.44 15.13 7.49
C GLY A 316 2.27 14.59 8.31
N VAL A 317 2.53 13.63 9.21
CA VAL A 317 1.57 13.14 10.21
C VAL A 317 2.08 13.49 11.60
N ASP A 318 1.19 14.07 12.39
CA ASP A 318 1.41 14.36 13.80
C ASP A 318 0.58 13.37 14.62
N VAL A 319 1.26 12.57 15.45
CA VAL A 319 0.61 11.73 16.46
C VAL A 319 0.85 12.38 17.81
N ILE A 320 -0.25 12.62 18.52
CA ILE A 320 -0.28 13.47 19.70
C ILE A 320 -0.86 12.64 20.85
N LEU A 321 -0.04 12.31 21.83
CA LEU A 321 -0.51 11.74 23.09
C LEU A 321 -1.07 12.87 23.95
N GLN A 322 -2.39 12.91 24.11
CA GLN A 322 -3.10 13.98 24.81
C GLN A 322 -3.32 13.66 26.29
N ALA A 323 -3.57 12.40 26.61
CA ALA A 323 -3.78 11.92 27.96
C ALA A 323 -3.17 10.53 28.13
N LEU A 324 -2.62 10.27 29.32
CA LEU A 324 -2.12 8.97 29.72
C LEU A 324 -2.42 8.79 31.21
N LYS A 325 -3.15 7.74 31.57
CA LYS A 325 -3.51 7.44 32.96
C LYS A 325 -3.57 5.95 33.22
N THR A 326 -3.18 5.55 34.41
CA THR A 326 -3.36 4.18 34.92
C THR A 326 -4.50 4.18 35.92
N VAL A 327 -5.50 3.32 35.74
CA VAL A 327 -6.66 3.19 36.63
C VAL A 327 -7.01 1.71 36.75
N ASP A 328 -6.98 1.17 37.96
CA ASP A 328 -7.35 -0.22 38.29
C ASP A 328 -6.66 -1.28 37.40
N GLY A 329 -5.33 -1.24 37.27
CA GLY A 329 -4.57 -2.19 36.45
C GLY A 329 -4.81 -2.07 34.94
N ARG A 330 -5.34 -0.92 34.50
CA ARG A 330 -5.55 -0.58 33.09
C ARG A 330 -4.87 0.72 32.73
N LEU A 331 -4.18 0.71 31.59
CA LEU A 331 -3.62 1.92 31.00
C LEU A 331 -4.64 2.48 30.00
N VAL A 332 -5.03 3.74 30.19
CA VAL A 332 -5.88 4.49 29.29
C VAL A 332 -5.07 5.61 28.64
N CYS A 333 -5.05 5.64 27.31
CA CYS A 333 -4.39 6.71 26.57
C CYS A 333 -5.30 7.32 25.50
N ASP A 334 -5.24 8.65 25.38
CA ASP A 334 -5.92 9.40 24.33
C ASP A 334 -4.89 9.84 23.29
N LEU A 335 -5.00 9.33 22.07
CA LEU A 335 -4.12 9.62 20.94
C LEU A 335 -4.89 10.38 19.85
N LYS A 336 -4.44 11.59 19.51
CA LYS A 336 -4.91 12.33 18.35
C LYS A 336 -3.95 12.12 17.19
N VAL A 337 -4.47 11.72 16.05
CA VAL A 337 -3.72 11.57 14.81
C VAL A 337 -4.16 12.66 13.87
N HIS A 338 -3.22 13.46 13.38
CA HIS A 338 -3.48 14.58 12.49
C HIS A 338 -2.61 14.47 11.23
N TYR A 339 -3.23 14.60 10.06
CA TYR A 339 -2.55 14.59 8.78
C TYR A 339 -2.49 16.01 8.23
N LYS A 340 -1.29 16.54 7.98
CA LYS A 340 -1.12 17.90 7.41
C LYS A 340 -1.74 17.99 6.01
N ASN A 341 -1.74 16.90 5.25
CA ASN A 341 -2.40 16.79 3.96
C ASN A 341 -2.99 15.39 3.78
N ALA A 342 -4.23 15.20 4.22
CA ALA A 342 -4.97 13.94 4.08
C ALA A 342 -5.73 13.82 2.75
N GLY A 343 -5.78 14.89 1.95
CA GLY A 343 -6.64 14.96 0.77
C GLY A 343 -8.07 14.54 1.12
N ARG A 344 -8.64 13.64 0.31
CA ARG A 344 -9.98 13.11 0.56
C ARG A 344 -10.01 11.92 1.53
N ALA A 345 -8.86 11.41 2.01
CA ALA A 345 -8.79 10.17 2.79
C ALA A 345 -9.60 10.23 4.09
N PHE A 346 -9.72 11.41 4.70
CA PHE A 346 -10.34 11.61 6.02
C PHE A 346 -11.82 12.05 5.98
N GLU A 347 -12.47 12.06 4.80
CA GLU A 347 -13.91 12.30 4.75
C GLU A 347 -14.64 11.30 5.67
N SER A 348 -15.67 11.77 6.39
CA SER A 348 -16.23 11.12 7.60
C SER A 348 -16.74 9.68 7.45
N HIS A 349 -16.89 9.19 6.22
CA HIS A 349 -17.38 7.86 5.86
C HIS A 349 -16.29 6.84 5.55
N ARG A 350 -15.00 7.17 5.71
CA ARG A 350 -13.91 6.41 5.06
C ARG A 350 -13.15 5.38 5.91
N GLY A 351 -13.50 5.17 7.18
CA GLY A 351 -13.26 3.93 7.96
C GLY A 351 -11.81 3.39 8.15
N TRP A 352 -10.82 3.78 7.36
CA TRP A 352 -9.51 3.12 7.30
C TRP A 352 -8.60 3.49 8.47
N VAL A 353 -8.65 4.75 8.94
CA VAL A 353 -7.85 5.21 10.09
C VAL A 353 -8.23 4.45 11.38
N TYR A 354 -9.44 3.90 11.42
CA TYR A 354 -9.94 3.02 12.47
C TYR A 354 -9.40 1.59 12.34
N LYS A 355 -8.51 1.26 11.40
CA LYS A 355 -7.80 -0.03 11.34
C LYS A 355 -6.34 0.09 11.79
N ASN A 356 -5.85 1.31 11.97
CA ASN A 356 -4.46 1.57 12.37
C ASN A 356 -4.14 0.90 13.71
N PRO A 357 -3.12 0.01 13.75
CA PRO A 357 -2.73 -0.66 14.97
C PRO A 357 -2.23 0.31 16.05
N CYS A 358 -2.63 0.04 17.28
CA CYS A 358 -2.04 0.62 18.48
C CYS A 358 -1.74 -0.53 19.43
N VAL A 359 -0.52 -0.61 19.95
CA VAL A 359 -0.12 -1.66 20.89
C VAL A 359 0.65 -1.03 22.06
N LEU A 360 0.52 -1.65 23.23
CA LEU A 360 1.39 -1.38 24.35
C LEU A 360 2.53 -2.39 24.32
N VAL A 361 3.76 -1.94 24.28
CA VAL A 361 4.96 -2.79 24.27
C VAL A 361 5.56 -2.79 25.66
N ASN A 362 5.74 -3.97 26.24
CA ASN A 362 6.38 -4.11 27.55
C ASN A 362 7.93 -3.96 27.46
N ALA A 363 8.62 -3.98 28.60
CA ALA A 363 10.08 -3.89 28.65
C ALA A 363 10.83 -4.99 27.86
N LYS A 364 10.19 -6.16 27.65
CA LYS A 364 10.75 -7.28 26.88
C LYS A 364 10.53 -7.13 25.37
N GLY A 365 9.74 -6.15 24.95
CA GLY A 365 9.36 -5.95 23.55
C GLY A 365 8.07 -6.66 23.12
N ASP A 366 7.38 -7.35 24.03
CA ASP A 366 6.15 -8.06 23.68
C ASP A 366 4.98 -7.09 23.49
N PRO A 367 4.21 -7.22 22.39
CA PRO A 367 3.06 -6.37 22.14
C PRO A 367 1.81 -6.86 22.90
N ILE A 368 1.13 -5.94 23.56
CA ILE A 368 -0.16 -6.11 24.22
C ILE A 368 -1.20 -5.33 23.40
N LYS A 369 -2.22 -6.03 22.91
CA LYS A 369 -3.34 -5.41 22.17
C LYS A 369 -4.26 -4.65 23.13
N PRO A 370 -4.89 -3.56 22.69
CA PRO A 370 -5.85 -2.85 23.51
C PRO A 370 -7.09 -3.73 23.75
N SER A 371 -7.60 -3.73 24.98
CA SER A 371 -8.87 -4.36 25.34
C SER A 371 -10.07 -3.57 24.81
N SER A 372 -9.92 -2.25 24.63
CA SER A 372 -10.90 -1.45 23.92
C SER A 372 -10.29 -0.27 23.16
N ARG A 373 -11.04 0.19 22.15
CA ARG A 373 -10.78 1.41 21.40
C ARG A 373 -12.07 2.16 21.17
N GLU A 374 -12.07 3.44 21.47
CA GLU A 374 -13.21 4.35 21.27
C GLU A 374 -12.77 5.56 20.46
N THR A 375 -13.65 6.07 19.60
CA THR A 375 -13.43 7.36 18.92
C THR A 375 -14.04 8.45 19.77
N ILE A 376 -13.21 9.35 20.30
CA ILE A 376 -13.63 10.40 21.23
C ILE A 376 -13.59 11.79 20.60
N GLY A 377 -13.10 11.91 19.38
CA GLY A 377 -13.10 13.16 18.62
C GLY A 377 -12.81 12.93 17.14
N GLN A 378 -13.40 13.78 16.29
CA GLN A 378 -13.16 13.77 14.85
C GLN A 378 -13.14 15.21 14.33
N GLY A 379 -12.18 15.50 13.47
CA GLY A 379 -12.06 16.75 12.72
C GLY A 379 -11.78 16.45 11.25
N GLU A 380 -11.66 17.50 10.44
CA GLU A 380 -11.49 17.39 8.98
C GLU A 380 -10.29 16.51 8.58
N ASN A 381 -9.14 16.68 9.24
CA ASN A 381 -7.90 15.95 8.99
C ASN A 381 -7.36 15.29 10.26
N SER A 382 -8.23 14.94 11.21
CA SER A 382 -7.79 14.31 12.44
C SER A 382 -8.84 13.42 13.09
N VAL A 383 -8.39 12.36 13.74
CA VAL A 383 -9.24 11.53 14.61
C VAL A 383 -8.53 11.36 15.95
N THR A 384 -9.30 11.43 17.03
CA THR A 384 -8.84 11.15 18.38
C THR A 384 -9.44 9.85 18.87
N PHE A 385 -8.56 8.93 19.27
CA PHE A 385 -8.90 7.65 19.83
C PHE A 385 -8.57 7.60 21.32
N ARG A 386 -9.43 6.94 22.09
CA ARG A 386 -9.08 6.41 23.40
C ARG A 386 -8.79 4.93 23.27
N PHE A 387 -7.63 4.51 23.76
CA PHE A 387 -7.27 3.10 23.87
C PHE A 387 -7.20 2.71 25.34
N VAL A 388 -7.64 1.49 25.65
CA VAL A 388 -7.51 0.87 26.97
C VAL A 388 -6.69 -0.40 26.81
N PHE A 389 -5.69 -0.58 27.66
CA PHE A 389 -4.85 -1.77 27.72
C PHE A 389 -4.95 -2.39 29.10
N ASP A 390 -5.16 -3.70 29.17
CA ASP A 390 -5.11 -4.44 30.42
C ASP A 390 -3.65 -4.79 30.71
N THR A 391 -3.08 -4.21 31.77
CA THR A 391 -1.64 -4.30 32.05
C THR A 391 -1.32 -5.31 33.15
N ALA A 392 -2.34 -5.82 33.86
CA ALA A 392 -2.24 -6.70 35.05
C ALA A 392 -1.44 -6.13 36.23
N VAL A 393 -0.71 -5.02 36.02
CA VAL A 393 0.02 -4.24 37.00
C VAL A 393 -0.28 -2.77 36.79
N ASP A 394 -0.27 -1.99 37.87
CA ASP A 394 -0.33 -0.55 37.77
C ASP A 394 1.03 -0.02 37.28
N LEU A 395 1.03 0.60 36.10
CA LEU A 395 2.21 1.26 35.52
C LEU A 395 2.42 2.61 36.22
N THR A 396 2.88 2.59 37.47
CA THR A 396 3.08 3.78 38.34
C THR A 396 4.53 4.24 38.41
N GLU A 397 5.45 3.56 37.75
CA GLU A 397 6.86 3.95 37.57
C GLU A 397 7.32 3.71 36.12
N ASP A 398 8.49 4.20 35.74
CA ASP A 398 9.10 3.89 34.44
C ASP A 398 9.53 2.41 34.40
N MET A 399 8.61 1.57 33.92
CA MET A 399 8.83 0.13 33.76
C MET A 399 9.31 -0.22 32.35
N GLY A 400 9.76 0.75 31.55
CA GLY A 400 10.22 0.53 30.18
C GLY A 400 9.08 0.18 29.19
N TYR A 401 7.84 0.54 29.51
CA TYR A 401 6.69 0.34 28.63
C TYR A 401 6.60 1.46 27.59
N SER A 402 6.08 1.16 26.40
CA SER A 402 5.81 2.17 25.38
C SER A 402 4.53 1.91 24.60
N ILE A 403 3.77 2.96 24.30
CA ILE A 403 2.63 2.90 23.37
C ILE A 403 3.18 3.10 21.96
N LYS A 404 2.91 2.15 21.06
CA LYS A 404 3.25 2.25 19.64
C LYS A 404 1.99 2.36 18.80
N TYR A 405 1.87 3.47 18.08
CA TYR A 405 0.81 3.70 17.10
C TYR A 405 1.38 3.60 15.68
N PHE A 406 0.70 2.87 14.80
CA PHE A 406 1.12 2.63 13.43
C PHE A 406 0.15 3.29 12.47
N THR A 407 0.66 4.07 11.53
CA THR A 407 -0.21 4.77 10.59
C THR A 407 0.50 5.06 9.27
N PRO A 408 -0.19 4.97 8.12
CA PRO A 408 0.32 5.46 6.85
C PRO A 408 0.72 6.93 6.98
N THR A 409 1.92 7.30 6.55
CA THR A 409 2.36 8.70 6.53
C THR A 409 2.37 9.31 5.14
N LEU A 410 2.27 8.47 4.11
CA LEU A 410 2.16 8.90 2.73
C LEU A 410 1.01 8.17 2.06
N LEU A 411 0.02 8.93 1.62
CA LEU A 411 -1.12 8.46 0.84
C LEU A 411 -0.97 8.96 -0.59
N VAL A 412 -1.07 8.05 -1.55
CA VAL A 412 -0.84 8.35 -2.97
C VAL A 412 -2.12 8.13 -3.73
N GLU A 413 -2.62 9.18 -4.38
CA GLU A 413 -3.73 9.08 -5.32
C GLU A 413 -3.24 8.44 -6.63
N ARG A 414 -3.99 7.47 -7.13
CA ARG A 414 -3.73 6.77 -8.38
C ARG A 414 -5.01 6.66 -9.19
N ARG A 415 -4.90 6.93 -10.48
CA ARG A 415 -5.91 6.57 -11.47
C ARG A 415 -5.49 5.26 -12.13
N VAL A 416 -6.33 4.24 -12.02
CA VAL A 416 -6.04 2.88 -12.49
C VAL A 416 -6.93 2.60 -13.70
N PRO A 417 -6.40 2.65 -14.93
CA PRO A 417 -7.16 2.29 -16.12
C PRO A 417 -7.40 0.78 -16.19
N PHE A 418 -8.46 0.37 -16.86
CA PHE A 418 -8.72 -1.03 -17.18
C PHE A 418 -9.42 -1.19 -18.52
N MET A 419 -9.19 -2.34 -19.16
CA MET A 419 -9.89 -2.76 -20.38
C MET A 419 -10.06 -4.28 -20.39
N LEU A 420 -11.24 -4.73 -19.94
CA LEU A 420 -11.66 -6.13 -20.02
C LEU A 420 -12.21 -6.42 -21.42
N SER A 421 -12.05 -7.64 -21.92
CA SER A 421 -12.50 -7.99 -23.27
C SER A 421 -12.98 -9.44 -23.36
N GLY A 422 -13.85 -9.72 -24.33
CA GLY A 422 -14.28 -11.07 -24.65
C GLY A 422 -15.12 -11.74 -23.56
N ILE A 423 -15.88 -10.99 -22.76
CA ILE A 423 -16.65 -11.53 -21.63
C ILE A 423 -17.88 -12.27 -22.18
N PRO A 424 -17.99 -13.61 -22.03
CA PRO A 424 -19.13 -14.37 -22.53
C PRO A 424 -20.43 -13.90 -21.89
N LEU A 425 -21.51 -13.85 -22.66
CA LEU A 425 -22.85 -13.59 -22.15
C LEU A 425 -23.63 -14.92 -22.07
N PRO A 426 -24.50 -15.07 -21.06
CA PRO A 426 -25.38 -16.22 -20.95
C PRO A 426 -26.50 -16.19 -22.00
#